data_AF-A0AA37BF71-F1
#
_entry.id   AF-A0AA37BF71-F1
#
_cell.length_a   1.000
_cell.length_b   1.000
_cell.length_c   1.000
_cell.angle_alpha   90.00
_cell.angle_beta   90.00
_cell.angle_gamma   90.00
#
_symmetry.space_group_name_H-M   'P 1'
#
loop_
_entity.id
_entity.type
_entity.pdbx_description
1 polymer ?
#
loop_
_entity_poly.entity_id
_entity_poly.type
_entity_poly.pdbx_seq_one_letter_code
_entity_poly.pdbx_strand_id
1 'polypeptide(L)'
;MTYWGFDDRPHTGELVVHEDVADDVVTVFGRLYGWRWPIYRMVLVDVYKGDDFDSIDADNTSAFNCRPATGSSSWSRHAYGKAIDINPRENPYVSADGSVAHRNARRFAERPVKAPGVINPGDKVVRAFERLGWEWGGSWSGIKDYQHFSKGGG
;
A
#
# COMPACT_ATOMS: atom_id res chain seq x y z
N MET A 1 10.75 -9.58 -6.04
CA MET A 1 9.61 -10.23 -5.37
C MET A 1 8.55 -10.62 -6.40
N THR A 2 8.04 -11.85 -6.36
CA THR A 2 7.05 -12.35 -7.33
C THR A 2 5.63 -12.08 -6.86
N TYR A 3 4.75 -11.63 -7.74
CA TYR A 3 3.35 -11.35 -7.45
C TYR A 3 2.43 -11.84 -8.58
N TRP A 4 1.14 -12.00 -8.30
CA TRP A 4 0.13 -12.21 -9.34
C TRP A 4 -0.41 -10.87 -9.80
N GLY A 5 -0.42 -10.65 -11.11
CA GLY A 5 -1.00 -9.46 -11.72
C GLY A 5 -2.53 -9.55 -11.80
N PHE A 6 -3.17 -8.42 -12.08
CA PHE A 6 -4.61 -8.40 -12.43
C PHE A 6 -4.92 -9.14 -13.74
N ASP A 7 -3.89 -9.49 -14.54
CA ASP A 7 -3.97 -10.32 -15.73
C ASP A 7 -3.89 -11.83 -15.45
N ASP A 8 -3.93 -12.23 -14.16
CA ASP A 8 -3.81 -13.62 -13.69
C ASP A 8 -2.53 -14.30 -14.19
N ARG A 9 -1.42 -13.54 -14.22
CA ARG A 9 -0.08 -14.05 -14.52
C ARG A 9 0.93 -13.70 -13.43
N PRO A 10 1.99 -14.51 -13.25
CA PRO A 10 3.07 -14.16 -12.36
C PRO A 10 3.94 -13.05 -12.97
N HIS A 11 4.27 -12.05 -12.16
CA HIS A 11 5.18 -10.95 -12.48
C HIS A 11 6.27 -10.86 -11.42
N THR A 12 7.35 -10.17 -11.74
CA THR A 12 8.39 -9.83 -10.76
C THR A 12 8.44 -8.31 -10.61
N GLY A 13 8.48 -7.86 -9.36
CA GLY A 13 8.61 -6.46 -8.99
C GLY A 13 9.62 -6.27 -7.87
N GLU A 14 9.79 -5.02 -7.47
CA GLU A 14 10.83 -4.61 -6.51
C GLU A 14 10.25 -3.69 -5.44
N LEU A 15 10.73 -3.85 -4.21
CA LEU A 15 10.48 -2.96 -3.08
C LEU A 15 11.79 -2.74 -2.34
N VAL A 16 12.04 -1.52 -1.90
CA VAL A 16 13.12 -1.19 -0.96
C VAL A 16 12.47 -0.95 0.40
N VAL A 17 12.93 -1.67 1.41
CA VAL A 17 12.45 -1.62 2.80
C VAL A 17 13.64 -1.65 3.76
N HIS A 18 13.42 -1.22 5.00
CA HIS A 18 14.40 -1.31 6.06
C HIS A 18 14.70 -2.78 6.40
N GLU A 19 15.95 -3.10 6.75
CA GLU A 19 16.38 -4.47 7.06
C GLU A 19 15.53 -5.13 8.16
N ASP A 20 15.24 -4.41 9.26
CA ASP A 20 14.36 -4.85 10.36
C ASP A 20 12.98 -5.39 9.92
N VAL A 21 12.49 -4.99 8.75
CA VAL A 21 11.15 -5.37 8.27
C VAL A 21 11.19 -6.22 7.00
N ALA A 22 12.37 -6.51 6.45
CA ALA A 22 12.50 -7.24 5.19
C ALA A 22 11.85 -8.63 5.26
N ASP A 23 12.09 -9.38 6.33
CA ASP A 23 11.54 -10.73 6.52
C ASP A 23 10.01 -10.72 6.67
N ASP A 24 9.46 -9.69 7.33
CA ASP A 24 8.00 -9.51 7.45
C ASP A 24 7.38 -9.32 6.06
N VAL A 25 7.98 -8.44 5.26
CA VAL A 25 7.49 -8.11 3.91
C VAL A 25 7.55 -9.33 3.00
N VAL A 26 8.66 -10.08 3.02
CA VAL A 26 8.77 -11.35 2.28
C VAL A 26 7.69 -12.33 2.72
N THR A 27 7.45 -12.45 4.04
CA THR A 27 6.43 -13.34 4.60
C THR A 27 5.03 -12.97 4.13
N VAL A 28 4.68 -11.68 4.16
CA VAL A 28 3.35 -11.21 3.74
C VAL A 28 3.17 -11.39 2.24
N PHE A 29 4.10 -10.93 1.42
CA PHE A 29 3.98 -11.03 -0.03
C PHE A 29 4.03 -12.49 -0.53
N GLY A 30 4.75 -13.37 0.16
CA GLY A 30 4.68 -14.82 -0.09
C GLY A 30 3.27 -15.39 0.14
N ARG A 31 2.55 -14.93 1.17
CA ARG A 31 1.13 -15.28 1.39
C ARG A 31 0.24 -14.69 0.31
N LEU A 32 0.41 -13.42 -0.06
CA LEU A 32 -0.37 -12.77 -1.13
C LEU A 32 -0.20 -13.54 -2.45
N TYR A 33 1.03 -13.96 -2.78
CA TYR A 33 1.31 -14.78 -3.94
C TYR A 33 0.61 -16.14 -3.89
N GLY A 34 0.72 -16.87 -2.76
CA GLY A 34 0.03 -18.15 -2.58
C GLY A 34 -1.49 -18.05 -2.63
N TRP A 35 -2.03 -16.88 -2.31
CA TRP A 35 -3.46 -16.55 -2.39
C TRP A 35 -3.93 -16.07 -3.75
N ARG A 36 -3.02 -15.89 -4.72
CA ARG A 36 -3.28 -15.18 -5.98
C ARG A 36 -3.96 -13.83 -5.74
N TRP A 37 -3.55 -13.13 -4.68
CA TRP A 37 -4.07 -11.80 -4.40
C TRP A 37 -3.40 -10.80 -5.36
N PRO A 38 -4.17 -10.10 -6.21
CA PRO A 38 -3.60 -9.41 -7.34
C PRO A 38 -2.98 -8.07 -6.94
N ILE A 39 -1.78 -7.82 -7.45
CA ILE A 39 -1.08 -6.53 -7.37
C ILE A 39 -1.00 -5.97 -8.78
N TYR A 40 -1.32 -4.69 -8.97
CA TYR A 40 -1.36 -4.08 -10.31
C TYR A 40 0.04 -3.85 -10.86
N ARG A 41 0.89 -3.25 -10.03
CA ARG A 41 2.29 -2.93 -10.35
C ARG A 41 3.10 -2.86 -9.07
N MET A 42 4.38 -3.19 -9.16
CA MET A 42 5.33 -3.05 -8.06
C MET A 42 6.72 -2.72 -8.62
N VAL A 43 7.00 -1.42 -8.74
CA VAL A 43 8.30 -0.89 -9.16
C VAL A 43 8.77 0.16 -8.16
N LEU A 44 10.07 0.43 -8.16
CA LEU A 44 10.66 1.45 -7.32
C LEU A 44 10.15 2.86 -7.70
N VAL A 45 10.04 3.75 -6.72
CA VAL A 45 9.49 5.10 -6.91
C VAL A 45 10.42 6.01 -7.73
N ASP A 46 11.69 5.64 -7.90
CA ASP A 46 12.65 6.34 -8.75
C ASP A 46 12.27 6.30 -10.25
N VAL A 47 11.50 5.29 -10.68
CA VAL A 47 10.87 5.24 -12.01
C VAL A 47 10.00 6.48 -12.26
N TYR A 48 9.42 7.04 -11.19
CA TYR A 48 8.62 8.28 -11.19
C TYR A 48 9.44 9.49 -10.71
N LYS A 49 10.77 9.41 -10.73
CA LYS A 49 11.69 10.46 -10.25
C LYS A 49 11.48 10.86 -8.79
N GLY A 50 10.95 9.94 -7.97
CA GLY A 50 10.60 10.22 -6.58
C GLY A 50 9.23 10.88 -6.38
N ASP A 51 8.47 11.11 -7.45
CA ASP A 51 7.14 11.73 -7.36
C ASP A 51 6.10 10.72 -6.85
N ASP A 52 5.58 10.99 -5.67
CA ASP A 52 4.58 10.15 -5.00
C ASP A 52 3.22 10.17 -5.73
N PHE A 53 2.83 11.32 -6.26
CA PHE A 53 1.56 11.50 -6.93
C PHE A 53 1.52 10.72 -8.25
N ASP A 54 2.59 10.80 -9.05
CA ASP A 54 2.71 10.04 -10.30
C ASP A 54 2.78 8.52 -10.03
N SER A 55 3.47 8.10 -8.97
CA SER A 55 3.52 6.70 -8.53
C SER A 55 2.14 6.18 -8.14
N ILE A 56 1.38 6.95 -7.36
CA ILE A 56 0.01 6.61 -6.94
C ILE A 56 -0.94 6.59 -8.14
N ASP A 57 -0.88 7.57 -9.05
CA ASP A 57 -1.77 7.64 -10.21
C ASP A 57 -1.57 6.44 -11.16
N ALA A 58 -0.32 5.98 -11.25
CA ALA A 58 0.09 4.76 -11.96
C ALA A 58 -0.28 3.45 -11.25
N ASP A 59 -0.92 3.52 -10.08
CA ASP A 59 -1.36 2.39 -9.25
C ASP A 59 -0.19 1.48 -8.83
N ASN A 60 0.91 2.11 -8.43
CA ASN A 60 2.13 1.43 -8.04
C ASN A 60 2.12 1.03 -6.56
N THR A 61 2.22 -0.28 -6.29
CA THR A 61 2.56 -0.77 -4.95
C THR A 61 4.02 -0.40 -4.66
N SER A 62 4.25 0.34 -3.58
CA SER A 62 5.56 0.90 -3.27
C SER A 62 5.85 0.92 -1.78
N ALA A 63 7.14 1.06 -1.41
CA ALA A 63 7.59 1.07 -0.03
C ALA A 63 8.45 2.31 0.24
N PHE A 64 9.78 2.24 0.14
CA PHE A 64 10.62 3.41 0.39
C PHE A 64 10.31 4.59 -0.57
N ASN A 65 10.02 5.74 0.02
CA ASN A 65 9.96 7.04 -0.66
C ASN A 65 10.40 8.14 0.35
N CYS A 66 11.48 8.86 0.04
CA CYS A 66 12.04 9.87 0.93
C CYS A 66 11.25 11.18 0.83
N ARG A 67 10.16 11.28 1.60
CA ARG A 67 9.27 12.45 1.61
C ARG A 67 8.66 12.73 2.99
N PRO A 68 8.20 13.98 3.25
CA PRO A 68 7.35 14.26 4.39
C PRO A 68 6.02 13.48 4.31
N ALA A 69 5.40 13.26 5.46
CA ALA A 69 4.04 12.76 5.54
C ALA A 69 3.05 13.81 4.99
N THR A 70 1.97 13.35 4.38
CA THR A 70 0.98 14.22 3.72
C THR A 70 0.40 15.22 4.72
N GLY A 71 0.56 16.52 4.45
CA GLY A 71 0.08 17.59 5.33
C GLY A 71 0.91 17.83 6.60
N SER A 72 2.11 17.26 6.71
CA SER A 72 2.99 17.37 7.89
C SER A 72 4.40 17.81 7.51
N SER A 73 5.11 18.43 8.45
CA SER A 73 6.56 18.67 8.35
C SER A 73 7.42 17.49 8.81
N SER A 74 6.80 16.46 9.39
CA SER A 74 7.49 15.24 9.83
C SER A 74 7.66 14.24 8.68
N TRP A 75 8.72 13.44 8.75
CA TRP A 75 9.01 12.38 7.78
C TRP A 75 7.96 11.28 7.81
N SER A 76 7.57 10.81 6.62
CA SER A 76 6.72 9.63 6.45
C SER A 76 7.43 8.36 6.89
N ARG A 77 6.67 7.33 7.31
CA ARG A 77 7.22 5.98 7.51
C ARG A 77 7.83 5.37 6.25
N HIS A 78 7.39 5.82 5.07
CA HIS A 78 8.02 5.49 3.80
C HIS A 78 9.48 5.98 3.73
N ALA A 79 9.79 7.13 4.34
CA ALA A 79 11.15 7.67 4.36
C ALA A 79 12.10 6.83 5.24
N TYR A 80 11.57 6.03 6.16
CA TYR A 80 12.34 5.09 6.99
C TYR A 80 12.34 3.66 6.42
N GLY A 81 11.69 3.42 5.28
CA GLY A 81 11.54 2.06 4.71
C GLY A 81 10.70 1.12 5.57
N LYS A 82 9.81 1.65 6.44
CA LYS A 82 8.97 0.88 7.37
C LYS A 82 7.48 0.97 7.05
N ALA A 83 7.15 1.30 5.80
CA ALA A 83 5.78 1.34 5.30
C ALA A 83 5.69 0.79 3.86
N ILE A 84 4.49 0.33 3.50
CA ILE A 84 4.13 -0.17 2.17
C ILE A 84 2.73 0.35 1.83
N ASP A 85 2.58 0.88 0.61
CA ASP A 85 1.30 1.21 0.00
C ASP A 85 0.96 0.18 -1.08
N ILE A 86 -0.24 -0.41 -1.05
CA ILE A 86 -0.65 -1.50 -1.95
C ILE A 86 -1.84 -1.09 -2.83
N ASN A 87 -1.67 -1.20 -4.15
CA ASN A 87 -2.65 -0.84 -5.18
C ASN A 87 -3.40 0.48 -4.85
N PRO A 88 -2.71 1.64 -4.89
CA PRO A 88 -3.28 2.92 -4.47
C PRO A 88 -4.61 3.31 -5.15
N ARG A 89 -4.88 2.81 -6.36
CA ARG A 89 -6.15 3.03 -7.03
C ARG A 89 -7.26 2.27 -6.34
N GLU A 90 -7.08 0.97 -6.13
CA GLU A 90 -8.05 0.12 -5.44
C GLU A 90 -8.16 0.47 -3.95
N ASN A 91 -7.11 1.01 -3.35
CA ASN A 91 -6.99 1.33 -1.93
C ASN A 91 -6.57 2.77 -1.67
N PRO A 92 -7.42 3.77 -2.01
CA PRO A 92 -7.01 5.16 -1.93
C PRO A 92 -6.80 5.65 -0.50
N TYR A 93 -5.97 6.69 -0.39
CA TYR A 93 -6.08 7.66 0.69
C TYR A 93 -7.37 8.49 0.55
N VAL A 94 -8.13 8.55 1.63
CA VAL A 94 -9.38 9.30 1.77
C VAL A 94 -9.24 10.29 2.91
N SER A 95 -9.39 11.56 2.57
CA SER A 95 -9.37 12.68 3.53
C SER A 95 -10.56 12.58 4.50
N ALA A 96 -10.49 13.30 5.62
CA ALA A 96 -11.55 13.31 6.63
C ALA A 96 -12.92 13.83 6.11
N ASP A 97 -12.92 14.61 5.03
CA ASP A 97 -14.12 15.08 4.34
C ASP A 97 -14.65 14.10 3.26
N GLY A 98 -14.02 12.93 3.12
CA GLY A 98 -14.36 11.92 2.12
C GLY A 98 -13.73 12.15 0.74
N SER A 99 -12.91 13.20 0.57
CA SER A 99 -12.27 13.47 -0.72
C SER A 99 -11.10 12.52 -1.02
N VAL A 100 -10.92 12.22 -2.32
CA VAL A 100 -9.80 11.43 -2.85
C VAL A 100 -9.11 12.26 -3.94
N ALA A 101 -7.78 12.40 -3.83
CA ALA A 101 -6.98 13.20 -4.75
C ALA A 101 -6.97 12.63 -6.19
N HIS A 102 -6.90 11.29 -6.30
CA HIS A 102 -6.83 10.59 -7.57
C HIS A 102 -8.23 10.24 -8.09
N ARG A 103 -8.63 10.86 -9.21
CA ARG A 103 -9.99 10.71 -9.77
C ARG A 103 -10.31 9.26 -10.15
N ASN A 104 -9.31 8.50 -10.57
CA ASN A 104 -9.43 7.09 -10.94
C ASN A 104 -9.76 6.16 -9.73
N ALA A 105 -9.54 6.64 -8.50
CA ALA A 105 -9.73 5.87 -7.28
C ALA A 105 -11.05 6.18 -6.54
N ARG A 106 -11.82 7.18 -7.00
CA ARG A 106 -13.07 7.63 -6.34
C ARG A 106 -14.09 6.52 -6.10
N ARG A 107 -14.18 5.53 -7.00
CA ARG A 107 -15.09 4.38 -6.84
C ARG A 107 -14.76 3.49 -5.62
N PHE A 108 -13.57 3.67 -5.05
CA PHE A 108 -13.03 2.92 -3.92
C PHE A 108 -12.87 3.80 -2.66
N ALA A 109 -13.51 4.98 -2.61
CA ALA A 109 -13.42 5.86 -1.44
C ALA A 109 -14.13 5.29 -0.19
N GLU A 110 -15.03 4.32 -0.37
CA GLU A 110 -15.77 3.70 0.71
C GLU A 110 -15.43 2.21 0.85
N ARG A 111 -15.77 1.63 2.01
CA ARG A 111 -15.59 0.21 2.33
C ARG A 111 -16.82 -0.33 3.06
N PRO A 112 -17.19 -1.61 2.87
CA PRO A 112 -16.47 -2.61 2.06
C PRO A 112 -16.76 -2.51 0.56
N VAL A 113 -15.79 -2.90 -0.26
CA VAL A 113 -15.94 -3.04 -1.73
C VAL A 113 -15.48 -4.44 -2.15
N LYS A 114 -16.33 -5.12 -2.93
CA LYS A 114 -16.03 -6.43 -3.49
C LYS A 114 -15.42 -6.28 -4.89
N ALA A 115 -14.10 -6.13 -4.95
CA ALA A 115 -13.35 -6.13 -6.20
C ALA A 115 -11.94 -6.74 -5.98
N PRO A 116 -11.28 -7.25 -7.04
CA PRO A 116 -9.91 -7.72 -6.95
C PRO A 116 -8.96 -6.62 -6.47
N GLY A 117 -7.96 -6.98 -5.66
CA GLY A 117 -6.92 -6.05 -5.19
C GLY A 117 -7.39 -5.01 -4.16
N VAL A 118 -8.66 -5.03 -3.78
CA VAL A 118 -9.20 -4.21 -2.69
C VAL A 118 -8.93 -4.86 -1.34
N ILE A 119 -8.57 -4.02 -0.37
CA ILE A 119 -8.37 -4.35 1.03
C ILE A 119 -9.56 -3.84 1.84
N ASN A 120 -10.30 -4.77 2.44
CA ASN A 120 -11.41 -4.47 3.35
C ASN A 120 -11.02 -4.73 4.81
N PRO A 121 -11.72 -4.10 5.77
CA PRO A 121 -11.55 -4.43 7.18
C PRO A 121 -11.71 -5.93 7.44
N GLY A 122 -10.75 -6.53 8.14
CA GLY A 122 -10.76 -7.95 8.49
C GLY A 122 -10.31 -8.90 7.38
N ASP A 123 -9.91 -8.41 6.21
CA ASP A 123 -9.38 -9.24 5.12
C ASP A 123 -8.09 -9.96 5.52
N LYS A 124 -7.82 -11.07 4.83
CA LYS A 124 -6.62 -11.88 5.05
C LYS A 124 -5.30 -11.11 4.86
N VAL A 125 -5.29 -10.08 3.99
CA VAL A 125 -4.14 -9.18 3.80
C VAL A 125 -3.89 -8.36 5.06
N VAL A 126 -4.93 -7.70 5.59
CA VAL A 126 -4.85 -6.94 6.85
C VAL A 126 -4.34 -7.84 7.98
N ARG A 127 -4.97 -9.01 8.17
CA ARG A 127 -4.55 -9.95 9.20
C ARG A 127 -3.13 -10.50 9.01
N ALA A 128 -2.61 -10.53 7.78
CA ALA A 128 -1.25 -10.98 7.51
C ALA A 128 -0.20 -10.00 8.06
N PHE A 129 -0.45 -8.71 7.87
CA PHE A 129 0.34 -7.62 8.42
C PHE A 129 0.18 -7.52 9.94
N GLU A 130 -1.05 -7.52 10.46
CA GLU A 130 -1.33 -7.41 11.91
C GLU A 130 -0.64 -8.50 12.74
N ARG A 131 -0.59 -9.74 12.23
CA ARG A 131 0.11 -10.85 12.92
C ARG A 131 1.61 -10.62 13.11
N LEU A 132 2.20 -9.68 12.37
CA LEU A 132 3.61 -9.30 12.44
C LEU A 132 3.80 -7.94 13.14
N GLY A 133 2.74 -7.39 13.74
CA GLY A 133 2.76 -6.12 14.45
C GLY A 133 2.74 -4.88 13.55
N TRP A 134 2.27 -5.02 12.31
CA TRP A 134 2.02 -3.89 11.42
C TRP A 134 0.61 -3.33 11.64
N GLU A 135 0.48 -2.02 11.45
CA GLU A 135 -0.78 -1.30 11.50
C GLU A 135 -1.30 -1.04 10.09
N TRP A 136 -2.62 -0.91 9.94
CA TRP A 136 -3.28 -0.60 8.68
C TRP A 136 -3.95 0.76 8.75
N GLY A 137 -3.65 1.64 7.79
CA GLY A 137 -4.18 3.01 7.72
C GLY A 137 -5.69 3.10 7.52
N GLY A 138 -6.33 2.03 7.03
CA GLY A 138 -7.79 1.93 6.96
C GLY A 138 -8.48 1.92 8.34
N SER A 139 -7.74 1.62 9.41
CA SER A 139 -8.24 1.58 10.78
C SER A 139 -8.15 2.93 11.52
N TRP A 140 -7.46 3.93 10.97
CA TRP A 140 -7.29 5.24 11.62
C TRP A 140 -8.60 6.01 11.80
N SER A 141 -8.66 6.88 12.81
CA SER A 141 -9.80 7.77 13.02
C SER A 141 -9.68 9.03 12.13
N GLY A 142 -10.79 9.48 11.55
CA GLY A 142 -10.79 10.61 10.63
C GLY A 142 -10.37 10.20 9.22
N ILE A 143 -9.09 10.36 8.89
CA ILE A 143 -8.55 9.98 7.58
C ILE A 143 -8.53 8.46 7.41
N LYS A 144 -8.66 7.99 6.17
CA LYS A 144 -8.58 6.55 5.84
C LYS A 144 -7.52 6.36 4.79
N ASP A 145 -6.42 5.71 5.15
CA ASP A 145 -5.34 5.40 4.19
C ASP A 145 -5.37 3.90 3.86
N TYR A 146 -6.22 3.50 2.90
CA TYR A 146 -6.50 2.08 2.68
C TYR A 146 -5.32 1.31 2.09
N GLN A 147 -4.43 1.98 1.36
CA GLN A 147 -3.22 1.41 0.80
C GLN A 147 -2.17 1.11 1.87
N HIS A 148 -2.19 1.87 2.98
CA HIS A 148 -1.04 2.03 3.84
C HIS A 148 -0.94 0.97 4.93
N PHE A 149 0.22 0.33 5.00
CA PHE A 149 0.65 -0.49 6.13
C PHE A 149 1.99 0.02 6.65
N SER A 150 2.13 0.12 7.97
CA SER A 150 3.40 0.53 8.58
C SER A 150 3.69 -0.18 9.90
N LYS A 151 4.98 -0.19 10.27
CA LYS A 151 5.44 -0.74 11.54
C LYS A 151 6.03 0.37 12.41
N GLY A 152 5.51 0.48 13.64
CA GLY A 152 5.89 1.53 14.60
C GLY A 152 5.04 2.80 14.52
N GLY A 153 3.83 2.74 13.96
CA GLY A 153 2.86 3.85 13.88
C GLY A 153 2.87 4.58 12.54
N GLY A 154 1.72 5.17 12.18
CA GLY A 154 1.47 5.99 10.98
C GLY A 154 2.02 7.40 11.01
#